data_AF-A0A5M9M7A6-F1
#
_entry.id   AF-A0A5M9M7A6-F1
#
_cell.length_a   1.000
_cell.length_b   1.000
_cell.length_c   1.000
_cell.angle_alpha   90.00
_cell.angle_beta   90.00
_cell.angle_gamma   90.00
#
_symmetry.space_group_name_H-M   'P 1'
#
loop_
_entity.id
_entity.type
_entity.pdbx_description
1 polymer ?
#
loop_
_entity_poly.entity_id
_entity_poly.type
_entity_poly.pdbx_seq_one_letter_code
_entity_poly.pdbx_strand_id
1 'polypeptide(L)'
;MRIPVCSPERAFQSWDTANKDSSPNWPCDIPPGKDECGDSTFVDQTSDESPKVEDCRQIIKNIEGDGSTDWTTQVIGHNQRKIASHASCHFGVEATKTNGNVNFKVGGQDVIDIINDAIARFARDGLIGAKGHMNCNGNIKSQPVLWGIY
;
A
#
# COMPACT_ATOMS: atom_id res chain seq x y z
N MET A 1 4.82 -19.79 -29.10
CA MET A 1 5.17 -19.24 -27.76
C MET A 1 5.23 -17.73 -27.90
N ARG A 2 4.31 -16.99 -27.27
CA ARG A 2 4.38 -15.52 -27.22
C ARG A 2 5.04 -15.17 -25.90
N ILE A 3 6.22 -14.57 -25.97
CA ILE A 3 6.86 -14.02 -24.78
C ILE A 3 6.13 -12.71 -24.48
N PRO A 4 5.54 -12.54 -23.28
CA PRO A 4 4.93 -11.28 -22.88
C PRO A 4 5.99 -10.17 -22.93
N VAL A 5 5.60 -8.98 -23.40
CA VAL A 5 6.52 -7.84 -23.52
C VAL A 5 6.33 -6.96 -22.29
N CYS A 6 7.34 -6.93 -21.42
CA CYS A 6 7.45 -6.01 -20.29
C CYS A 6 8.81 -5.31 -20.33
N SER A 7 9.00 -4.28 -19.48
CA SER A 7 10.31 -3.64 -19.36
C SER A 7 11.35 -4.63 -18.82
N PRO A 8 12.63 -4.47 -19.17
CA PRO A 8 13.69 -5.30 -18.63
C PRO A 8 13.71 -5.32 -17.09
N GLU A 9 13.47 -4.19 -16.43
CA GLU A 9 13.44 -4.15 -14.95
C GLU A 9 12.34 -5.06 -14.38
N ARG A 10 11.17 -5.06 -15.01
CA ARG A 10 10.03 -5.88 -14.60
C ARG A 10 10.28 -7.38 -14.80
N ALA A 11 10.94 -7.75 -15.91
CA ALA A 11 11.35 -9.12 -16.15
C ALA A 11 12.36 -9.61 -15.10
N PHE A 12 13.33 -8.77 -14.72
CA PHE A 12 14.31 -9.10 -13.68
C PHE A 12 13.70 -9.20 -12.29
N GLN A 13 12.81 -8.28 -11.90
CA GLN A 13 12.17 -8.35 -10.59
C GLN A 13 11.33 -9.62 -10.44
N SER A 14 10.49 -9.94 -11.42
CA SER A 14 9.68 -11.17 -11.40
C SER A 14 10.54 -12.43 -11.37
N TRP A 15 11.69 -12.42 -12.05
CA TRP A 15 12.65 -13.52 -12.02
C TRP A 15 13.21 -13.80 -10.61
N ASP A 16 13.44 -12.75 -9.81
CA ASP A 16 13.97 -12.88 -8.45
C ASP A 16 12.89 -13.17 -7.40
N THR A 17 11.65 -12.71 -7.62
CA THR A 17 10.57 -12.79 -6.62
C THR A 17 9.53 -13.88 -6.88
N ALA A 18 9.38 -14.35 -8.12
CA ALA A 18 8.33 -15.30 -8.51
C ALA A 18 8.92 -16.62 -9.01
N ASN A 19 8.19 -17.72 -8.76
CA ASN A 19 8.56 -19.03 -9.26
C ASN A 19 8.47 -19.06 -10.79
N LYS A 20 9.45 -19.72 -11.44
CA LYS A 20 9.43 -19.96 -12.87
C LYS A 20 8.13 -20.66 -13.29
N ASP A 21 7.46 -20.12 -14.32
CA ASP A 21 6.16 -20.58 -14.82
C ASP A 21 4.98 -20.41 -13.84
N SER A 22 5.07 -19.48 -12.87
CA SER A 22 3.97 -19.13 -11.96
C SER A 22 2.70 -18.70 -12.69
N SER A 23 2.86 -18.10 -13.87
CA SER A 23 1.74 -17.67 -14.70
C SER A 23 2.11 -17.73 -16.19
N PRO A 24 1.11 -17.74 -17.10
CA PRO A 24 1.34 -17.57 -18.54
C PRO A 24 2.06 -16.27 -18.93
N ASN A 25 2.13 -15.32 -18.00
CA ASN A 25 2.71 -14.00 -18.15
C ASN A 25 4.11 -13.89 -17.48
N TRP A 26 4.64 -14.96 -16.88
CA TRP A 26 6.01 -15.01 -16.36
C TRP A 26 7.04 -14.84 -17.50
N PRO A 27 8.14 -14.08 -17.33
CA PRO A 27 8.59 -13.31 -16.15
C PRO A 27 8.08 -11.85 -16.14
N CYS A 28 7.01 -11.53 -16.86
CA CYS A 28 6.40 -10.21 -16.85
C CYS A 28 5.33 -10.03 -15.77
N ASP A 29 5.24 -10.99 -14.84
CA ASP A 29 4.37 -10.89 -13.68
C ASP A 29 4.77 -9.70 -12.83
N ILE A 30 3.77 -9.06 -12.23
CA ILE A 30 4.01 -8.04 -11.22
C ILE A 30 4.52 -8.78 -9.98
N PRO A 31 5.77 -8.52 -9.53
CA PRO A 31 6.24 -9.03 -8.25
C PRO A 31 5.25 -8.63 -7.15
N PRO A 32 4.97 -9.50 -6.16
CA PRO A 32 4.32 -9.01 -4.95
C PRO A 32 5.19 -7.90 -4.35
N GLY A 33 4.57 -6.78 -3.98
CA GLY A 33 5.28 -5.68 -3.31
C GLY A 33 5.79 -6.12 -1.94
N LYS A 34 6.57 -5.25 -1.28
CA LYS A 34 6.91 -5.47 0.12
C LYS A 34 5.64 -5.42 0.99
N ASP A 35 5.54 -6.40 1.88
CA ASP A 35 4.56 -6.49 2.96
C ASP A 35 5.34 -6.30 4.26
N GLU A 36 5.06 -5.18 4.94
CA GLU A 36 5.69 -4.80 6.20
C GLU A 36 4.66 -4.66 7.33
N CYS A 37 3.36 -4.87 7.06
CA CYS A 37 2.29 -4.69 8.02
C CYS A 37 1.33 -5.89 8.06
N GLY A 38 0.88 -6.24 9.26
CA GLY A 38 -0.14 -7.27 9.44
C GLY A 38 -1.57 -6.78 9.16
N ASP A 39 -2.53 -7.60 9.55
CA ASP A 39 -3.96 -7.37 9.35
C ASP A 39 -4.42 -5.93 9.68
N SER A 40 -5.22 -5.39 8.76
CA SER A 40 -5.82 -4.06 8.88
C SER A 40 -7.28 -4.12 9.32
N THR A 41 -7.68 -3.20 10.18
CA THR A 41 -9.09 -2.92 10.44
C THR A 41 -9.62 -1.86 9.47
N PHE A 42 -10.93 -1.84 9.22
CA PHE A 42 -11.53 -0.98 8.20
C PHE A 42 -12.75 -0.27 8.77
N VAL A 43 -12.72 1.07 8.74
CA VAL A 43 -13.83 1.94 9.17
C VAL A 43 -14.18 2.89 8.03
N ASP A 44 -15.44 2.86 7.60
CA ASP A 44 -15.95 3.76 6.56
C ASP A 44 -15.86 5.22 7.03
N GLN A 45 -15.26 6.07 6.19
CA GLN A 45 -15.19 7.52 6.35
C GLN A 45 -15.62 8.22 5.05
N THR A 46 -16.29 7.50 4.14
CA THR A 46 -16.68 8.05 2.85
C THR A 46 -17.70 9.17 3.07
N SER A 47 -17.50 10.26 2.33
CA SER A 47 -18.26 11.49 2.35
C SER A 47 -18.24 12.12 0.95
N ASP A 48 -19.03 13.16 0.72
CA ASP A 48 -19.04 13.86 -0.58
C ASP A 48 -17.73 14.61 -0.86
N GLU A 49 -16.89 14.79 0.16
CA GLU A 49 -15.54 15.38 0.06
C GLU A 49 -14.44 14.31 -0.07
N SER A 50 -14.80 13.03 -0.09
CA SER A 50 -13.85 11.94 -0.21
C SER A 50 -13.18 11.88 -1.58
N PRO A 51 -11.98 11.29 -1.68
CA PRO A 51 -11.29 11.17 -2.94
C PRO A 51 -11.97 10.20 -3.90
N LYS A 52 -11.67 10.35 -5.19
CA LYS A 52 -12.19 9.47 -6.23
C LYS A 52 -11.51 8.10 -6.18
N VAL A 53 -12.31 7.05 -6.35
CA VAL A 53 -11.84 5.65 -6.46
C VAL A 53 -10.81 5.50 -7.59
N GLU A 54 -11.02 6.17 -8.71
CA GLU A 54 -10.10 6.12 -9.86
C GLU A 54 -8.71 6.68 -9.51
N ASP A 55 -8.66 7.75 -8.73
CA ASP A 55 -7.40 8.37 -8.29
C ASP A 55 -6.65 7.43 -7.33
N CYS A 56 -7.36 6.77 -6.43
CA CYS A 56 -6.77 5.76 -5.55
C CYS A 56 -6.28 4.53 -6.32
N ARG A 57 -6.99 4.10 -7.37
CA ARG A 57 -6.50 3.03 -8.27
C ARG A 57 -5.25 3.44 -9.03
N GLN A 58 -5.05 4.72 -9.29
CA GLN A 58 -3.82 5.19 -9.91
C GLN A 58 -2.63 5.12 -8.94
N ILE A 59 -2.84 5.32 -7.63
CA ILE A 59 -1.82 5.05 -6.60
C ILE A 59 -1.37 3.59 -6.69
N ILE A 60 -2.32 2.65 -6.73
CA ILE A 60 -2.02 1.21 -6.90
C ILE A 60 -1.14 0.98 -8.12
N LYS A 61 -1.51 1.53 -9.28
CA LYS A 61 -0.73 1.39 -10.52
C LYS A 61 0.68 1.97 -10.43
N ASN A 62 0.87 3.02 -9.65
CA ASN A 62 2.18 3.63 -9.47
C ASN A 62 3.08 2.77 -8.56
N ILE A 63 2.50 2.02 -7.62
CA ILE A 63 3.23 1.16 -6.68
C ILE A 63 3.44 -0.25 -7.25
N GLU A 64 2.46 -0.81 -7.95
CA GLU A 64 2.54 -2.18 -8.52
C GLU A 64 3.66 -2.30 -9.57
N GLY A 65 4.13 -1.18 -10.12
CA GLY A 65 5.30 -1.15 -11.01
C GLY A 65 6.64 -1.27 -10.28
N ASP A 66 6.68 -1.09 -8.95
CA ASP A 66 7.89 -1.11 -8.13
C ASP A 66 7.68 -1.97 -6.88
N GLY A 67 8.02 -3.27 -7.01
CA GLY A 67 7.95 -4.23 -5.92
C GLY A 67 8.90 -3.94 -4.74
N SER A 68 9.81 -2.98 -4.88
CA SER A 68 10.74 -2.59 -3.82
C SER A 68 10.23 -1.45 -2.94
N THR A 69 9.08 -0.87 -3.27
CA THR A 69 8.50 0.29 -2.57
C THR A 69 8.26 -0.01 -1.10
N ASP A 70 8.88 0.78 -0.22
CA ASP A 70 8.55 0.88 1.20
C ASP A 70 8.72 2.31 1.71
N TRP A 71 7.90 2.69 2.69
CA TRP A 71 7.97 3.98 3.35
C TRP A 71 8.37 3.81 4.81
N THR A 72 9.49 4.41 5.18
CA THR A 72 9.89 4.51 6.59
C THR A 72 9.38 5.81 7.20
N THR A 73 8.56 5.72 8.25
CA THR A 73 7.98 6.86 8.96
C THR A 73 8.45 6.88 10.42
N GLN A 74 8.75 8.06 10.95
CA GLN A 74 9.14 8.23 12.35
C GLN A 74 7.93 8.10 13.28
N VAL A 75 8.12 7.43 14.41
CA VAL A 75 7.08 7.26 15.46
C VAL A 75 6.97 8.52 16.33
N ILE A 76 8.09 9.22 16.50
CA ILE A 76 8.20 10.36 17.43
C ILE A 76 7.34 11.53 16.93
N GLY A 77 6.53 12.07 17.83
CA GLY A 77 5.66 13.21 17.55
C GLY A 77 4.27 12.86 17.02
N HIS A 78 3.99 11.58 16.75
CA HIS A 78 2.65 11.11 16.35
C HIS A 78 2.05 11.90 15.18
N ASN A 79 2.90 12.33 14.24
CA ASN A 79 2.43 13.13 13.11
C ASN A 79 1.91 12.22 12.01
N GLN A 80 0.71 12.52 11.51
CA GLN A 80 0.21 11.90 10.29
C GLN A 80 1.14 12.25 9.13
N ARG A 81 1.62 11.22 8.43
CA ARG A 81 2.50 11.36 7.27
C ARG A 81 1.84 10.76 6.04
N LYS A 82 1.73 11.59 5.01
CA LYS A 82 1.30 11.15 3.69
C LYS A 82 2.43 10.36 3.02
N ILE A 83 2.18 9.09 2.73
CA ILE A 83 3.16 8.18 2.11
C ILE A 83 2.89 7.97 0.62
N ALA A 84 1.62 7.97 0.21
CA ALA A 84 1.24 7.89 -1.19
C ALA A 84 0.16 8.93 -1.49
N SER A 85 0.19 9.48 -2.71
CA SER A 85 -0.83 10.42 -3.16
C SER A 85 -0.91 10.48 -4.66
N HIS A 86 -2.13 10.59 -5.18
CA HIS A 86 -2.40 10.88 -6.57
C HIS A 86 -3.69 11.68 -6.70
N ALA A 87 -3.63 12.85 -7.34
CA ALA A 87 -4.77 13.74 -7.53
C ALA A 87 -5.56 13.96 -6.22
N SER A 88 -6.83 13.55 -6.15
CA SER A 88 -7.64 13.70 -4.93
C SER A 88 -7.29 12.69 -3.84
N CYS A 89 -6.76 11.52 -4.19
CA CYS A 89 -6.50 10.44 -3.23
C CYS A 89 -5.19 10.62 -2.49
N HIS A 90 -5.24 10.58 -1.16
CA HIS A 90 -4.09 10.63 -0.28
C HIS A 90 -4.14 9.47 0.71
N PHE A 91 -3.01 8.78 0.85
CA PHE A 91 -2.81 7.71 1.83
C PHE A 91 -1.85 8.20 2.91
N GLY A 92 -2.34 8.31 4.13
CA GLY A 92 -1.58 8.74 5.29
C GLY A 92 -1.44 7.64 6.33
N VAL A 93 -0.33 7.68 7.06
CA VAL A 93 -0.05 6.78 8.19
C VAL A 93 0.45 7.58 9.39
N GLU A 94 0.09 7.12 10.58
CA GLU A 94 0.44 7.75 11.85
C GLU A 94 0.73 6.68 12.90
N ALA A 95 1.79 6.83 13.68
CA ALA A 95 2.01 5.94 14.81
C ALA A 95 1.03 6.27 15.95
N THR A 96 0.31 5.27 16.45
CA THR A 96 -0.67 5.51 17.55
C THR A 96 -0.05 5.53 18.95
N LYS A 97 1.12 4.91 19.13
CA LYS A 97 1.79 4.79 20.43
C LYS A 97 3.31 4.79 20.26
N THR A 98 4.04 5.47 21.14
CA THR A 98 5.49 5.38 21.18
C THR A 98 5.87 4.32 22.20
N ASN A 99 6.39 3.18 21.76
CA ASN A 99 6.77 2.08 22.66
C ASN A 99 8.19 1.59 22.36
N GLY A 100 9.16 2.47 22.24
CA GLY A 100 10.57 2.13 22.00
C GLY A 100 10.97 2.05 20.52
N ASN A 101 10.03 1.93 19.60
CA ASN A 101 10.34 2.10 18.17
C ASN A 101 10.60 3.58 17.86
N VAL A 102 11.60 3.83 17.01
CA VAL A 102 11.93 5.17 16.50
C VAL A 102 11.26 5.41 15.15
N ASN A 103 11.08 4.35 14.36
CA ASN A 103 10.43 4.35 13.07
C ASN A 103 9.67 3.04 12.83
N PHE A 104 8.80 3.06 11.82
CA PHE A 104 8.10 1.91 11.27
C PHE A 104 8.11 1.96 9.74
N LYS A 105 7.95 0.79 9.12
CA LYS A 105 7.87 0.64 7.67
C LYS A 105 6.48 0.26 7.24
N VAL A 106 6.05 0.79 6.11
CA VAL A 106 4.84 0.38 5.40
C VAL A 106 5.28 -0.01 4.00
N GLY A 107 4.95 -1.23 3.58
CA GLY A 107 5.31 -1.75 2.27
C GLY A 107 4.33 -1.30 1.18
N GLY A 108 4.77 -1.39 -0.07
CA GLY A 108 3.94 -1.12 -1.22
C GLY A 108 2.71 -2.04 -1.30
N GLN A 109 2.87 -3.31 -0.95
CA GLN A 109 1.78 -4.30 -0.97
C GLN A 109 0.70 -3.95 0.06
N ASP A 110 1.12 -3.52 1.27
CA ASP A 110 0.19 -3.08 2.32
C ASP A 110 -0.76 -1.99 1.83
N VAL A 111 -0.21 -0.97 1.15
CA VAL A 111 -1.00 0.15 0.61
C VAL A 111 -1.93 -0.33 -0.50
N ILE A 112 -1.46 -1.21 -1.39
CA ILE A 112 -2.27 -1.76 -2.48
C ILE A 112 -3.46 -2.55 -1.93
N ASP A 113 -3.22 -3.42 -0.96
CA ASP A 113 -4.23 -4.29 -0.38
C ASP A 113 -5.27 -3.47 0.40
N ILE A 114 -4.82 -2.51 1.21
CA ILE A 114 -5.72 -1.62 1.96
C ILE A 114 -6.61 -0.80 1.02
N ILE A 115 -6.06 -0.22 -0.05
CA ILE A 115 -6.86 0.57 -1.00
C ILE A 115 -7.89 -0.33 -1.71
N ASN A 116 -7.48 -1.51 -2.16
CA ASN A 116 -8.40 -2.47 -2.81
C ASN A 116 -9.51 -2.91 -1.88
N ASP A 117 -9.18 -3.29 -0.64
CA ASP A 117 -10.17 -3.71 0.36
C ASP A 117 -11.11 -2.57 0.75
N ALA A 118 -10.59 -1.35 0.94
CA ALA A 118 -11.40 -0.18 1.23
C ALA A 118 -12.39 0.12 0.10
N ILE A 119 -11.93 0.08 -1.16
CA ILE A 119 -12.80 0.25 -2.33
C ILE A 119 -13.86 -0.86 -2.37
N ALA A 120 -13.48 -2.12 -2.18
CA ALA A 120 -14.41 -3.25 -2.22
C ALA A 120 -15.50 -3.17 -1.13
N ARG A 121 -15.18 -2.58 0.03
CA ARG A 121 -16.07 -2.50 1.20
C ARG A 121 -16.93 -1.23 1.23
N PHE A 122 -16.36 -0.09 0.84
CA PHE A 122 -16.96 1.23 1.15
C PHE A 122 -17.11 2.15 -0.06
N ALA A 123 -16.61 1.79 -1.25
CA ALA A 123 -16.76 2.66 -2.41
C ALA A 123 -18.24 2.90 -2.72
N ARG A 124 -18.62 4.18 -2.80
CA ARG A 124 -19.96 4.61 -3.18
C ARG A 124 -19.89 5.88 -4.02
N ASP A 125 -20.72 5.94 -5.06
CA ASP A 125 -20.78 7.08 -6.00
C ASP A 125 -19.42 7.46 -6.63
N GLY A 126 -18.51 6.48 -6.74
CA GLY A 126 -17.15 6.70 -7.27
C GLY A 126 -16.19 7.38 -6.29
N LEU A 127 -16.58 7.56 -5.03
CA LEU A 127 -15.76 8.11 -3.95
C LEU A 127 -15.40 7.04 -2.92
N ILE A 128 -14.31 7.24 -2.20
CA ILE A 128 -13.85 6.34 -1.14
C ILE A 128 -13.13 7.11 -0.04
N GLY A 129 -13.60 6.98 1.19
CA GLY A 129 -12.88 7.43 2.39
C GLY A 129 -12.84 6.29 3.40
N ALA A 130 -11.66 5.97 3.93
CA ALA A 130 -11.54 4.89 4.89
C ALA A 130 -10.39 5.16 5.86
N LYS A 131 -10.51 4.64 7.07
CA LYS A 131 -9.40 4.62 8.02
C LYS A 131 -9.36 3.30 8.76
N GLY A 132 -8.22 3.02 9.37
CA GLY A 132 -8.02 1.75 10.04
C GLY A 132 -6.77 1.71 10.88
N HIS A 133 -6.64 0.62 11.62
CA HIS A 133 -5.44 0.31 12.37
C HIS A 133 -4.76 -0.91 11.77
N MET A 134 -3.44 -0.89 11.75
CA MET A 134 -2.60 -2.00 11.34
C MET A 134 -1.36 -2.07 12.21
N ASN A 135 -0.68 -3.20 12.23
CA ASN A 135 0.55 -3.40 12.98
C ASN A 135 1.71 -3.58 12.02
N CYS A 136 2.60 -2.60 11.96
CA CYS A 136 3.71 -2.57 11.00
C CYS A 136 5.05 -2.92 11.64
N ASN A 137 6.04 -3.30 10.84
CA ASN A 137 7.39 -3.57 11.29
C ASN A 137 8.06 -2.28 11.78
N GLY A 138 8.30 -2.19 13.08
CA GLY A 138 9.15 -1.17 13.69
C GLY A 138 10.59 -1.64 13.83
N ASN A 139 11.53 -0.71 14.03
CA ASN A 139 12.95 -1.05 14.16
C ASN A 139 13.31 -2.00 15.31
N ILE A 140 12.50 -2.04 16.39
CA ILE A 140 12.74 -2.93 17.53
C ILE A 140 11.66 -4.02 17.62
N LYS A 141 10.40 -3.65 17.38
CA LYS A 141 9.23 -4.52 17.46
C LYS A 141 8.08 -4.00 16.59
N SER A 142 7.00 -4.76 16.50
CA SER A 142 5.80 -4.30 15.81
C SER A 142 5.27 -2.97 16.38
N GLN A 143 4.84 -2.08 15.49
CA GLN A 143 4.39 -0.74 15.74
C GLN A 143 2.93 -0.60 15.33
N PRO A 144 2.01 -0.26 16.26
CA PRO A 144 0.62 0.03 15.90
C PRO A 144 0.53 1.36 15.17
N VAL A 145 -0.04 1.31 13.97
CA VAL A 145 -0.18 2.41 13.00
C VAL A 145 -1.66 2.63 12.72
N LEU A 146 -2.08 3.88 12.68
CA LEU A 146 -3.35 4.31 12.11
C LEU A 146 -3.09 4.70 10.65
N TRP A 147 -3.89 4.19 9.73
CA TRP A 147 -3.87 4.59 8.33
C TRP A 147 -5.17 5.27 7.94
N GLY A 148 -5.13 6.07 6.88
CA GLY A 148 -6.31 6.73 6.33
C GLY A 148 -6.18 7.04 4.84
N ILE A 149 -7.29 6.91 4.12
CA ILE A 149 -7.53 7.35 2.76
C ILE A 149 -8.42 8.60 2.85
N TYR A 150 -7.93 9.72 2.36
CA TYR A 150 -8.60 11.02 2.40
C TYR A 150 -8.21 11.89 1.21
#